data_AF-A0A2A4Z0N1-F1
#
_entry.id   AF-A0A2A4Z0N1-F1
#
_cell.length_a   1.000
_cell.length_b   1.000
_cell.length_c   1.000
_cell.angle_alpha   90.00
_cell.angle_beta   90.00
_cell.angle_gamma   90.00
#
_symmetry.space_group_name_H-M   'P 1'
#
loop_
_entity.id
_entity.type
_entity.pdbx_description
1 polymer ?
#
loop_
_entity_poly.entity_id
_entity_poly.type
_entity_poly.pdbx_seq_one_letter_code
_entity_poly.pdbx_strand_id
1 'polypeptide(L)'
;MRNVSRSCQKNTYVFKNHFVLDTLRTRTDNNFNLRNSVTKTIFTLTYLLIITSSFAQTSNKKRVLVIPPSRFEFVSEFDLEVIAEKNNVPVAKVFVTYEKALLNTFSKYNDENFEFVPVEAAALKPYKKMVKYKYGKFNGKHYNGVDLKLFSEADFTKLLEQHNADFVIFITWYDIQKESFTRKGNHSKRTKYAGHYLDYDIYNLFKQQIGGFGKIKAEGAEEPSDLEASFKLLRVKELELAYNNFISKVVDQLNKPIEQ
;
A
#
# COMPACT_ATOMS: atom_id res chain seq x y z
N MET A 1 -16.46 51.12 -24.62
CA MET A 1 -16.34 51.35 -26.08
C MET A 1 -15.06 50.69 -26.59
N ARG A 2 -15.17 50.00 -27.74
CA ARG A 2 -14.16 49.31 -28.58
C ARG A 2 -14.17 47.78 -28.51
N ASN A 3 -15.00 47.25 -29.40
CA ASN A 3 -14.91 45.95 -30.05
C ASN A 3 -13.56 45.75 -30.72
N VAL A 4 -13.02 44.53 -30.69
CA VAL A 4 -12.34 43.92 -31.85
C VAL A 4 -12.69 42.43 -31.90
N SER A 5 -13.38 42.08 -32.99
CA SER A 5 -13.73 40.75 -33.47
C SER A 5 -12.61 40.21 -34.36
N ARG A 6 -12.27 38.90 -34.25
CA ARG A 6 -11.77 38.00 -35.32
C ARG A 6 -12.13 36.56 -34.90
N SER A 7 -13.05 35.83 -35.53
CA SER A 7 -13.15 35.32 -36.91
C SER A 7 -12.19 34.16 -37.25
N CYS A 8 -12.77 32.96 -37.23
CA CYS A 8 -12.75 31.91 -38.27
C CYS A 8 -11.42 31.21 -38.63
N GLN A 9 -11.37 29.88 -38.44
CA GLN A 9 -11.41 28.92 -39.57
C GLN A 9 -11.53 27.46 -39.09
N LYS A 10 -12.51 26.76 -39.68
CA LYS A 10 -12.69 25.31 -39.65
C LYS A 10 -11.75 24.68 -40.68
N ASN A 11 -11.11 23.56 -40.35
CA ASN A 11 -10.59 22.63 -41.34
C ASN A 11 -11.17 21.23 -41.10
N THR A 12 -11.91 20.78 -42.09
CA THR A 12 -12.51 19.45 -42.23
C THR A 12 -11.60 18.65 -43.15
N TYR A 13 -11.13 17.47 -42.72
CA TYR A 13 -10.51 16.51 -43.62
C TYR A 13 -11.40 15.27 -43.72
N VAL A 14 -11.97 15.09 -44.90
CA VAL A 14 -12.66 13.89 -45.37
C VAL A 14 -11.67 13.16 -46.26
N PHE A 15 -11.33 11.91 -45.92
CA PHE A 15 -10.73 10.97 -46.87
C PHE A 15 -11.70 9.81 -47.08
N LYS A 16 -12.42 9.86 -48.20
CA LYS A 16 -12.99 8.71 -48.88
C LYS A 16 -11.98 8.31 -49.94
N ASN A 17 -11.60 7.04 -50.00
CA ASN A 17 -11.23 6.41 -51.26
C ASN A 17 -11.65 4.95 -51.24
N HIS A 18 -12.59 4.66 -52.14
CA HIS A 18 -12.91 3.37 -52.74
C HIS A 18 -11.65 2.78 -53.40
N PHE A 19 -11.44 1.47 -53.30
CA PHE A 19 -10.90 0.66 -54.39
C PHE A 19 -11.29 -0.82 -54.14
N VAL A 20 -12.34 -1.29 -54.80
CA VAL A 20 -12.34 -2.23 -55.95
C VAL A 20 -11.95 -3.66 -55.54
N LEU A 21 -13.00 -4.49 -55.49
CA LEU A 21 -12.94 -5.94 -55.62
C LEU A 21 -12.46 -6.29 -57.03
N ASP A 22 -11.49 -7.19 -57.14
CA ASP A 22 -11.38 -8.05 -58.30
C ASP A 22 -11.07 -9.49 -57.88
N THR A 23 -11.78 -10.38 -58.55
CA THR A 23 -11.86 -11.82 -58.34
C THR A 23 -10.77 -12.50 -59.15
N LEU A 24 -10.29 -13.68 -58.73
CA LEU A 24 -10.17 -14.92 -59.54
C LEU A 24 -9.20 -15.95 -58.92
N ARG A 25 -9.80 -16.99 -58.35
CA ARG A 25 -9.59 -18.43 -58.65
C ARG A 25 -8.24 -18.85 -59.26
N THR A 26 -7.45 -19.58 -58.48
CA THR A 26 -6.77 -20.81 -58.95
C THR A 26 -6.87 -21.89 -57.89
N ARG A 27 -7.48 -23.01 -58.32
CA ARG A 27 -7.63 -24.27 -57.61
C ARG A 27 -6.59 -25.22 -58.21
N THR A 28 -5.61 -25.66 -57.43
CA THR A 28 -4.88 -26.91 -57.68
C THR A 28 -4.13 -27.32 -56.42
N ASP A 29 -4.62 -28.42 -55.85
CA ASP A 29 -3.88 -29.55 -55.30
C ASP A 29 -2.59 -29.30 -54.53
N ASN A 30 -2.58 -29.69 -53.24
CA ASN A 30 -1.47 -30.43 -52.64
C ASN A 30 -1.93 -31.12 -51.34
N ASN A 31 -2.57 -32.28 -51.51
CA ASN A 31 -2.87 -33.27 -50.46
C ASN A 31 -1.60 -34.01 -49.99
N PHE A 32 -0.51 -33.29 -49.72
CA PHE A 32 0.77 -33.91 -49.32
C PHE A 32 1.52 -33.06 -48.29
N ASN A 33 0.83 -32.43 -47.34
CA ASN A 33 1.50 -31.83 -46.16
C ASN A 33 0.62 -31.71 -44.91
N LEU A 34 -0.49 -32.45 -44.84
CA LEU A 34 -1.40 -32.41 -43.69
C LEU A 34 -0.87 -33.13 -42.45
N ARG A 35 0.10 -34.05 -42.58
CA ARG A 35 0.67 -34.75 -41.41
C ARG A 35 1.80 -34.00 -40.69
N ASN A 36 2.49 -33.06 -41.35
CA ASN A 36 3.58 -32.27 -40.74
C ASN A 36 3.15 -30.86 -40.30
N SER A 37 1.99 -30.38 -40.76
CA SER A 37 1.42 -29.09 -40.33
C SER A 37 0.69 -29.22 -38.99
N VAL A 38 -0.12 -30.28 -38.81
CA VAL A 38 -0.88 -30.52 -37.58
C VAL A 38 0.04 -30.75 -36.37
N THR A 39 1.15 -31.47 -36.53
CA THR A 39 2.14 -31.70 -35.46
C THR A 39 2.90 -30.44 -35.05
N LYS A 40 3.22 -29.54 -36.00
CA LYS A 40 3.88 -28.27 -35.69
C LYS A 40 2.94 -27.31 -34.96
N THR A 41 1.69 -27.18 -35.40
CA THR A 41 0.70 -26.30 -34.77
C THR A 41 0.35 -26.77 -33.35
N ILE A 42 0.22 -28.09 -33.14
CA ILE A 42 0.02 -28.67 -31.79
C ILE A 42 1.23 -28.36 -30.90
N PHE A 43 2.47 -28.53 -31.38
CA PHE A 43 3.67 -28.22 -30.57
C PHE A 43 3.76 -26.75 -30.15
N THR A 44 3.42 -25.80 -31.04
CA THR A 44 3.36 -24.37 -30.70
C THR A 44 2.23 -24.03 -29.73
N LEU A 45 1.08 -24.68 -29.81
CA LEU A 45 -0.04 -24.44 -28.89
C LEU A 45 0.27 -24.97 -27.48
N THR A 46 0.95 -26.11 -27.38
CA THR A 46 1.39 -26.67 -26.08
C THR A 46 2.50 -25.82 -25.46
N TYR A 47 3.42 -25.25 -26.26
CA TYR A 47 4.47 -24.36 -25.74
C TYR A 47 3.90 -23.03 -25.24
N LEU A 48 2.87 -22.49 -25.91
CA LEU A 48 2.19 -21.27 -25.47
C LEU A 48 1.42 -21.47 -24.15
N LEU A 49 0.84 -22.65 -23.94
CA LEU A 49 0.10 -23.01 -22.72
C LEU A 49 1.00 -23.28 -21.50
N ILE A 50 2.26 -23.68 -21.72
CA ILE A 50 3.23 -23.93 -20.64
C ILE A 50 3.87 -22.62 -20.13
N ILE A 51 3.98 -21.60 -20.99
CA ILE A 51 4.55 -20.30 -20.57
C ILE A 51 3.55 -19.50 -19.72
N THR A 52 2.24 -19.73 -19.86
CA THR A 52 1.22 -19.04 -19.04
C THR A 52 0.93 -19.72 -17.70
N SER A 53 1.45 -20.92 -17.43
CA SER A 53 1.13 -21.67 -16.20
C SER A 53 2.17 -21.52 -15.07
N SER A 54 3.24 -20.74 -15.27
CA SER A 54 4.37 -20.69 -14.33
C SER A 54 4.32 -19.57 -13.28
N PHE A 55 3.18 -18.89 -13.11
CA PHE A 55 2.95 -17.99 -11.95
C PHE A 55 1.69 -18.37 -11.18
N ALA A 56 1.42 -19.66 -11.01
CA ALA A 56 0.59 -20.09 -9.89
C ALA A 56 1.40 -19.87 -8.61
N GLN A 57 1.22 -18.72 -7.95
CA GLN A 57 1.75 -18.48 -6.62
C GLN A 57 1.36 -19.66 -5.73
N THR A 58 2.35 -20.38 -5.22
CA THR A 58 2.20 -21.56 -4.35
C THR A 58 1.76 -21.21 -2.93
N SER A 59 1.36 -19.96 -2.69
CA SER A 59 0.91 -19.47 -1.40
C SER A 59 -0.60 -19.25 -1.48
N ASN A 60 -1.35 -20.00 -0.67
CA ASN A 60 -2.79 -19.75 -0.47
C ASN A 60 -3.04 -18.49 0.39
N LYS A 61 -1.99 -17.75 0.76
CA LYS A 61 -2.11 -16.55 1.59
C LYS A 61 -2.71 -15.41 0.79
N LYS A 62 -3.61 -14.67 1.43
CA LYS A 62 -4.12 -13.40 0.92
C LYS A 62 -3.01 -12.35 1.00
N ARG A 63 -2.86 -11.56 -0.05
CA ARG A 63 -1.80 -10.56 -0.16
C ARG A 63 -2.33 -9.19 0.22
N VAL A 64 -1.63 -8.51 1.12
CA VAL A 64 -2.03 -7.21 1.67
C VAL A 64 -1.00 -6.16 1.28
N LEU A 65 -1.38 -5.24 0.41
CA LEU A 65 -0.55 -4.11 0.02
C LEU A 65 -0.44 -3.12 1.18
N VAL A 66 0.77 -2.78 1.61
CA VAL A 66 0.99 -1.83 2.70
C VAL A 66 1.50 -0.51 2.13
N ILE A 67 0.69 0.54 2.30
CA ILE A 67 1.01 1.90 1.86
C ILE A 67 1.39 2.73 3.09
N PRO A 68 2.64 3.24 3.19
CA PRO A 68 3.11 4.02 4.33
C PRO A 68 2.46 5.41 4.38
N PRO A 69 2.53 6.09 5.55
CA PRO A 69 2.09 7.46 5.67
C PRO A 69 2.99 8.40 4.88
N SER A 70 2.46 9.54 4.45
CA SER A 70 3.30 10.58 3.87
C SER A 70 4.11 11.31 4.96
N ARG A 71 5.22 11.95 4.61
CA ARG A 71 6.02 12.75 5.56
C ARG A 71 5.21 13.84 6.27
N PHE A 72 4.15 14.36 5.66
CA PHE A 72 3.28 15.37 6.27
C PHE A 72 2.36 14.80 7.35
N GLU A 73 2.22 13.47 7.43
CA GLU A 73 1.38 12.77 8.40
C GLU A 73 2.22 12.17 9.55
N PHE A 74 3.48 12.57 9.67
CA PHE A 74 4.37 12.19 10.76
C PHE A 74 4.48 13.33 11.77
N VAL A 75 4.00 13.09 12.99
CA VAL A 75 4.00 14.05 14.09
C VAL A 75 4.74 13.49 15.29
N SER A 76 5.48 14.34 15.99
CA SER A 76 6.19 13.95 17.20
C SER A 76 6.18 15.08 18.22
N GLU A 77 5.93 14.72 19.48
CA GLU A 77 6.15 15.60 20.64
C GLU A 77 7.63 15.68 21.06
N PHE A 78 8.49 14.85 20.47
CA PHE A 78 9.94 14.87 20.68
C PHE A 78 10.63 15.67 19.56
N ASP A 79 11.71 16.37 19.92
CA ASP A 79 12.54 17.06 18.95
C ASP A 79 13.19 16.05 18.00
N LEU A 80 13.15 16.33 16.69
CA LEU A 80 13.69 15.42 15.69
C LEU A 80 15.20 15.23 15.85
N GLU A 81 15.90 16.21 16.39
CA GLU A 81 17.32 16.18 16.78
C GLU A 81 17.58 15.08 17.82
N VAL A 82 16.72 14.97 18.83
CA VAL A 82 16.83 13.95 19.88
C VAL A 82 16.62 12.56 19.26
N ILE A 83 15.62 12.42 18.39
CA ILE A 83 15.36 11.15 17.71
C ILE A 83 16.53 10.77 16.79
N ALA A 84 17.06 11.74 16.05
CA ALA A 84 18.19 11.59 15.14
C ALA A 84 19.45 11.10 15.86
N GLU A 85 19.79 11.73 16.99
CA GLU A 85 20.91 11.35 17.84
C GLU A 85 20.78 9.90 18.33
N LYS A 86 19.59 9.52 18.82
CA LYS A 86 19.35 8.17 19.35
C LYS A 86 19.43 7.07 18.30
N ASN A 87 19.15 7.39 17.05
CA ASN A 87 19.21 6.44 15.94
C ASN A 87 20.50 6.56 15.13
N ASN A 88 21.40 7.48 15.48
CA ASN A 88 22.62 7.80 14.74
C ASN A 88 22.34 8.07 13.25
N VAL A 89 21.35 8.92 12.98
CA VAL A 89 20.95 9.31 11.62
C VAL A 89 20.86 10.84 11.51
N PRO A 90 20.96 11.42 10.30
CA PRO A 90 20.65 12.84 10.11
C PRO A 90 19.19 13.17 10.45
N VAL A 91 18.92 14.36 10.98
CA VAL A 91 17.56 14.85 11.29
C VAL A 91 16.60 14.70 10.10
N ALA A 92 17.07 15.05 8.90
CA ALA A 92 16.28 14.92 7.66
C ALA A 92 15.90 13.47 7.30
N LYS A 93 16.52 12.47 7.92
CA LYS A 93 16.27 11.05 7.69
C LYS A 93 15.38 10.40 8.75
N VAL A 94 15.06 11.07 9.86
CA VAL A 94 14.25 10.49 10.96
C VAL A 94 12.96 9.85 10.46
N PHE A 95 12.17 10.56 9.65
CA PHE A 95 10.93 10.03 9.07
C PHE A 95 11.18 8.75 8.25
N VAL A 96 12.11 8.80 7.29
CA VAL A 96 12.41 7.65 6.42
C VAL A 96 12.96 6.48 7.22
N THR A 97 13.69 6.74 8.30
CA THR A 97 14.22 5.72 9.20
C THR A 97 13.08 4.94 9.87
N TYR A 98 12.05 5.61 10.41
CA TYR A 98 10.91 4.92 10.99
C TYR A 98 9.96 4.31 9.96
N GLU A 99 9.74 4.97 8.83
CA GLU A 99 8.96 4.43 7.71
C GLU A 99 9.56 3.10 7.24
N LYS A 100 10.88 3.06 7.00
CA LYS A 100 11.58 1.84 6.62
C LYS A 100 11.51 0.78 7.69
N ALA A 101 11.64 1.13 8.96
CA ALA A 101 11.50 0.19 10.05
C ALA A 101 10.10 -0.47 10.03
N LEU A 102 9.04 0.33 9.92
CA LEU A 102 7.66 -0.16 9.86
C LEU A 102 7.45 -1.10 8.65
N LEU A 103 7.84 -0.66 7.46
CA LEU A 103 7.69 -1.46 6.24
C LEU A 103 8.53 -2.75 6.28
N ASN A 104 9.73 -2.70 6.84
CA ASN A 104 10.56 -3.89 7.04
C ASN A 104 9.92 -4.85 8.03
N THR A 105 9.27 -4.36 9.09
CA THR A 105 8.53 -5.22 10.03
C THR A 105 7.36 -5.90 9.32
N PHE A 106 6.56 -5.16 8.52
CA PHE A 106 5.51 -5.77 7.69
C PHE A 106 6.06 -6.85 6.75
N SER A 107 7.15 -6.57 6.04
CA SER A 107 7.76 -7.55 5.12
C SER A 107 8.24 -8.84 5.80
N LYS A 108 8.63 -8.76 7.08
CA LYS A 108 9.15 -9.89 7.86
C LYS A 108 8.08 -10.59 8.70
N TYR A 109 6.90 -9.99 8.82
CA TYR A 109 5.82 -10.53 9.64
C TYR A 109 5.29 -11.81 8.99
N ASN A 110 5.40 -12.93 9.70
CA ASN A 110 4.94 -14.22 9.22
C ASN A 110 3.57 -14.57 9.80
N ASP A 111 2.56 -14.59 8.94
CA ASP A 111 1.20 -15.01 9.25
C ASP A 111 0.80 -16.21 8.40
N GLU A 112 -0.07 -17.09 8.89
CA GLU A 112 -0.53 -18.27 8.15
C GLU A 112 -1.46 -17.92 6.99
N ASN A 113 -2.23 -16.84 7.11
CA ASN A 113 -3.30 -16.45 6.18
C ASN A 113 -2.93 -15.25 5.31
N PHE A 114 -1.99 -14.41 5.77
CA PHE A 114 -1.65 -13.16 5.09
C PHE A 114 -0.16 -13.06 4.72
N GLU A 115 0.09 -12.45 3.57
CA GLU A 115 1.41 -12.00 3.13
C GLU A 115 1.37 -10.49 2.92
N PHE A 116 2.23 -9.74 3.63
CA PHE A 116 2.28 -8.29 3.53
C PHE A 116 3.28 -7.86 2.45
N VAL A 117 2.83 -6.96 1.57
CA VAL A 117 3.60 -6.43 0.44
C VAL A 117 3.78 -4.93 0.65
N PRO A 118 4.83 -4.49 1.36
CA PRO A 118 5.08 -3.08 1.56
C PRO A 118 5.53 -2.38 0.27
N VAL A 119 5.04 -1.16 0.07
CA VAL A 119 5.39 -0.32 -1.07
C VAL A 119 6.07 0.96 -0.60
N GLU A 120 7.24 1.24 -1.14
CA GLU A 120 7.92 2.51 -0.86
C GLU A 120 7.15 3.70 -1.47
N ALA A 121 7.16 4.84 -0.78
CA ALA A 121 6.46 6.05 -1.22
C ALA A 121 6.82 6.51 -2.66
N ALA A 122 8.02 6.19 -3.15
CA ALA A 122 8.44 6.50 -4.51
C ALA A 122 7.64 5.76 -5.59
N ALA A 123 7.29 4.49 -5.34
CA ALA A 123 6.49 3.68 -6.27
C ALA A 123 5.02 4.15 -6.32
N LEU A 124 4.56 4.84 -5.28
CA LEU A 124 3.21 5.40 -5.20
C LEU A 124 3.07 6.79 -5.84
N LYS A 125 4.15 7.34 -6.42
CA LYS A 125 4.14 8.66 -7.07
C LYS A 125 3.01 8.84 -8.10
N PRO A 126 2.64 7.85 -8.94
CA PRO A 126 1.52 7.98 -9.87
C PRO A 126 0.16 8.17 -9.17
N TYR A 127 -0.01 7.57 -7.99
CA TYR A 127 -1.28 7.53 -7.26
C TYR A 127 -1.39 8.60 -6.17
N LYS A 128 -0.30 9.30 -5.85
CA LYS A 128 -0.24 10.28 -4.74
C LYS A 128 -1.34 11.34 -4.77
N LYS A 129 -1.76 11.80 -5.95
CA LYS A 129 -2.82 12.83 -6.07
C LYS A 129 -4.23 12.29 -5.86
N MET A 130 -4.40 10.97 -5.97
CA MET A 130 -5.67 10.26 -5.87
C MET A 130 -5.99 9.86 -4.42
N VAL A 131 -4.94 9.71 -3.60
CA VAL A 131 -5.04 9.44 -2.16
C VAL A 131 -4.99 10.77 -1.40
N LYS A 132 -6.10 11.14 -0.78
CA LYS A 132 -6.16 12.30 0.12
C LYS A 132 -6.43 11.84 1.55
N TYR A 133 -5.95 12.57 2.54
CA TYR A 133 -6.27 12.29 3.93
C TYR A 133 -7.41 13.20 4.38
N LYS A 134 -8.32 12.65 5.19
CA LYS A 134 -9.47 13.36 5.74
C LYS A 134 -9.74 12.91 7.17
N TYR A 135 -10.53 13.69 7.88
CA TYR A 135 -11.16 13.19 9.09
C TYR A 135 -12.14 12.08 8.74
N GLY A 136 -11.84 10.87 9.21
CA GLY A 136 -12.60 9.65 8.99
C GLY A 136 -13.48 9.27 10.18
N LYS A 137 -14.44 8.39 9.93
CA LYS A 137 -15.23 7.73 10.96
C LYS A 137 -15.52 6.29 10.54
N PHE A 138 -15.21 5.33 11.40
CA PHE A 138 -15.44 3.89 11.17
C PHE A 138 -15.99 3.28 12.46
N ASN A 139 -17.11 2.56 12.36
CA ASN A 139 -17.82 1.99 13.51
C ASN A 139 -17.99 2.97 14.69
N GLY A 140 -18.39 4.21 14.39
CA GLY A 140 -18.62 5.23 15.41
C GLY A 140 -17.37 5.99 15.87
N LYS A 141 -16.17 5.51 15.59
CA LYS A 141 -14.89 6.09 16.06
C LYS A 141 -14.25 6.98 15.02
N HIS A 142 -13.66 8.07 15.47
CA HIS A 142 -13.00 9.07 14.64
C HIS A 142 -11.49 8.86 14.57
N TYR A 143 -10.90 9.13 13.41
CA TYR A 143 -9.46 8.99 13.13
C TYR A 143 -9.07 9.71 11.84
N ASN A 144 -7.79 9.76 11.49
CA ASN A 144 -7.34 10.25 10.19
C ASN A 144 -7.47 9.14 9.15
N GLY A 145 -8.45 9.24 8.25
CA GLY A 145 -8.72 8.24 7.22
C GLY A 145 -8.29 8.68 5.83
N VAL A 146 -8.49 7.80 4.87
CA VAL A 146 -8.26 8.06 3.45
C VAL A 146 -9.55 8.47 2.75
N ASP A 147 -9.47 9.48 1.91
CA ASP A 147 -10.46 9.80 0.89
C ASP A 147 -10.01 9.28 -0.47
N LEU A 148 -10.67 8.22 -0.92
CA LEU A 148 -10.43 7.59 -2.22
C LEU A 148 -11.39 8.10 -3.31
N LYS A 149 -12.14 9.19 -3.10
CA LYS A 149 -13.09 9.72 -4.12
C LYS A 149 -12.43 10.00 -5.47
N LEU A 150 -11.16 10.45 -5.48
CA LEU A 150 -10.42 10.74 -6.71
C LEU A 150 -9.66 9.53 -7.27
N PHE A 151 -9.68 8.41 -6.57
CA PHE A 151 -9.06 7.16 -7.00
C PHE A 151 -10.11 6.36 -7.76
N SER A 152 -10.07 6.33 -9.09
CA SER A 152 -11.06 5.57 -9.87
C SER A 152 -11.00 4.08 -9.51
N GLU A 153 -12.11 3.35 -9.67
CA GLU A 153 -12.12 1.90 -9.44
C GLU A 153 -11.09 1.20 -10.33
N ALA A 154 -11.00 1.58 -11.60
CA ALA A 154 -10.01 1.02 -12.54
C ALA A 154 -8.56 1.26 -12.10
N ASP A 155 -8.23 2.48 -11.64
CA ASP A 155 -6.87 2.77 -11.15
C ASP A 155 -6.58 2.01 -9.84
N PHE A 156 -7.58 1.88 -8.96
CA PHE A 156 -7.44 1.17 -7.69
C PHE A 156 -7.23 -0.33 -7.92
N THR A 157 -8.03 -0.95 -8.77
CA THR A 157 -7.85 -2.35 -9.20
C THR A 157 -6.49 -2.54 -9.85
N LYS A 158 -6.08 -1.64 -10.76
CA LYS A 158 -4.76 -1.70 -11.39
C LYS A 158 -3.61 -1.63 -10.38
N LEU A 159 -3.71 -0.78 -9.36
CA LEU A 159 -2.72 -0.73 -8.27
C LEU A 159 -2.62 -2.08 -7.56
N LEU A 160 -3.75 -2.69 -7.20
CA LEU A 160 -3.75 -3.98 -6.52
C LEU A 160 -3.22 -5.12 -7.40
N GLU A 161 -3.63 -5.18 -8.67
CA GLU A 161 -3.17 -6.17 -9.64
C GLU A 161 -1.66 -6.10 -9.88
N GLN A 162 -1.10 -4.89 -9.97
CA GLN A 162 0.36 -4.68 -10.13
C GLN A 162 1.19 -5.31 -9.00
N HIS A 163 0.59 -5.47 -7.82
CA HIS A 163 1.23 -6.06 -6.65
C HIS A 163 0.67 -7.44 -6.28
N ASN A 164 -0.25 -7.95 -7.09
CA ASN A 164 -1.05 -9.14 -6.83
C ASN A 164 -1.62 -9.14 -5.41
N ALA A 165 -2.36 -8.09 -5.03
CA ALA A 165 -2.88 -7.88 -3.69
C ALA A 165 -4.41 -8.01 -3.64
N ASP A 166 -4.92 -8.66 -2.60
CA ASP A 166 -6.36 -8.81 -2.33
C ASP A 166 -6.92 -7.66 -1.47
N PHE A 167 -6.04 -7.07 -0.66
CA PHE A 167 -6.35 -5.96 0.24
C PHE A 167 -5.28 -4.89 0.14
N VAL A 168 -5.63 -3.68 0.53
CA VAL A 168 -4.67 -2.60 0.80
C VAL A 168 -4.93 -2.01 2.17
N ILE A 169 -3.86 -1.84 2.93
CA ILE A 169 -3.82 -1.02 4.13
C ILE A 169 -3.11 0.30 3.81
N PHE A 170 -3.80 1.40 4.08
CA PHE A 170 -3.21 2.73 4.09
C PHE A 170 -2.89 3.09 5.53
N ILE A 171 -1.62 3.21 5.86
CA ILE A 171 -1.19 3.85 7.10
C ILE A 171 -1.32 5.36 6.88
N THR A 172 -2.22 6.01 7.60
CA THR A 172 -2.65 7.37 7.29
C THR A 172 -2.01 8.42 8.17
N TRP A 173 -1.65 8.05 9.40
CA TRP A 173 -1.07 8.96 10.37
C TRP A 173 -0.11 8.22 11.27
N TYR A 174 0.96 8.89 11.67
CA TYR A 174 1.92 8.35 12.60
C TYR A 174 2.36 9.41 13.62
N ASP A 175 2.04 9.15 14.88
CA ASP A 175 2.19 10.09 15.98
C ASP A 175 3.05 9.51 17.10
N ILE A 176 4.08 10.26 17.50
CA ILE A 176 4.96 9.92 18.61
C ILE A 176 4.68 10.87 19.78
N GLN A 177 4.05 10.36 20.84
CA GLN A 177 3.65 11.15 22.01
C GLN A 177 4.56 10.86 23.22
N LYS A 178 4.75 11.85 24.10
CA LYS A 178 5.42 11.69 25.40
C LYS A 178 4.44 11.10 26.40
N GLU A 179 4.55 9.81 26.65
CA GLU A 179 3.80 9.15 27.71
C GLU A 179 4.57 9.18 29.04
N SER A 180 3.88 8.95 30.15
CA SER A 180 4.50 8.89 31.48
C SER A 180 4.12 7.59 32.18
N PHE A 181 5.11 6.87 32.68
CA PHE A 181 4.93 5.70 33.51
C PHE A 181 5.15 6.07 34.98
N THR A 182 4.27 5.57 35.87
CA THR A 182 4.42 5.69 37.33
C THR A 182 4.65 4.29 37.90
N ARG A 183 5.78 4.09 38.57
CA ARG A 183 6.13 2.79 39.17
C ARG A 183 5.14 2.42 40.28
N LYS A 184 4.72 1.15 40.33
CA LYS A 184 3.97 0.60 41.48
C LYS A 184 4.80 0.80 42.76
N GLY A 185 4.26 1.54 43.73
CA GLY A 185 4.87 1.80 45.04
C GLY A 185 5.69 3.09 45.17
N ASN A 186 5.90 3.86 44.10
CA ASN A 186 6.52 5.18 44.20
C ASN A 186 5.85 6.20 43.27
N HIS A 187 4.81 6.87 43.78
CA HIS A 187 4.00 7.84 43.04
C HIS A 187 4.72 9.16 42.72
N SER A 188 5.93 9.37 43.26
CA SER A 188 6.67 10.64 43.12
C SER A 188 7.55 10.73 41.87
N LYS A 189 7.94 9.61 41.26
CA LYS A 189 8.79 9.58 40.07
C LYS A 189 8.00 9.09 38.86
N ARG A 190 7.76 10.01 37.92
CA ARG A 190 7.21 9.73 36.59
C ARG A 190 8.35 9.74 35.58
N THR A 191 8.53 8.65 34.85
CA THR A 191 9.50 8.62 33.75
C THR A 191 8.77 8.71 32.41
N LYS A 192 9.24 9.61 31.55
CA LYS A 192 8.66 9.84 30.23
C LYS A 192 9.21 8.86 29.22
N TYR A 193 8.36 8.27 28.38
CA TYR A 193 8.76 7.39 27.28
C TYR A 193 8.00 7.74 26.00
N ALA A 194 8.41 7.17 24.86
CA ALA A 194 7.75 7.42 23.57
C ALA A 194 6.61 6.42 23.32
N GLY A 195 5.39 6.93 23.24
CA GLY A 195 4.23 6.21 22.74
C GLY A 195 4.09 6.38 21.24
N HIS A 196 3.96 5.28 20.49
CA HIS A 196 3.86 5.29 19.03
C HIS A 196 2.45 4.90 18.61
N TYR A 197 1.77 5.78 17.90
CA TYR A 197 0.37 5.64 17.54
C TYR A 197 0.19 5.73 16.03
N LEU A 198 -0.52 4.77 15.46
CA LEU A 198 -0.82 4.72 14.04
C LEU A 198 -2.33 4.77 13.79
N ASP A 199 -2.70 5.53 12.78
CA ASP A 199 -4.02 5.46 12.16
C ASP A 199 -3.90 4.68 10.85
N TYR A 200 -4.93 3.92 10.50
CA TYR A 200 -4.96 3.20 9.23
C TYR A 200 -6.38 2.91 8.73
N ASP A 201 -6.47 2.71 7.42
CA ASP A 201 -7.65 2.17 6.73
C ASP A 201 -7.31 0.89 5.96
N ILE A 202 -8.26 -0.04 5.92
CA ILE A 202 -8.17 -1.26 5.13
C ILE A 202 -9.31 -1.28 4.11
N TYR A 203 -8.95 -1.51 2.85
CA TYR A 203 -9.89 -1.68 1.75
C TYR A 203 -9.68 -3.04 1.07
N ASN A 204 -10.77 -3.65 0.59
CA ASN A 204 -10.72 -4.84 -0.24
C ASN A 204 -10.54 -4.48 -1.74
N LEU A 205 -10.44 -5.49 -2.60
CA LEU A 205 -10.30 -5.34 -4.05
C LEU A 205 -11.45 -4.58 -4.75
N PHE A 206 -12.61 -4.48 -4.11
CA PHE A 206 -13.76 -3.70 -4.59
C PHE A 206 -13.79 -2.28 -4.03
N LYS A 207 -12.70 -1.81 -3.40
CA LYS A 207 -12.59 -0.48 -2.79
C LYS A 207 -13.60 -0.23 -1.67
N GLN A 208 -14.18 -1.31 -1.10
CA GLN A 208 -15.01 -1.23 0.10
C GLN A 208 -14.09 -1.15 1.32
N GLN A 209 -14.36 -0.18 2.20
CA GLN A 209 -13.66 -0.07 3.47
C GLN A 209 -14.12 -1.18 4.40
N ILE A 210 -13.19 -2.04 4.82
CA ILE A 210 -13.46 -3.17 5.74
C ILE A 210 -12.89 -2.93 7.14
N GLY A 211 -12.03 -1.93 7.30
CA GLY A 211 -11.46 -1.55 8.58
C GLY A 211 -10.98 -0.11 8.58
N GLY A 212 -11.04 0.53 9.75
CA GLY A 212 -10.53 1.87 9.98
C GLY A 212 -10.30 2.09 11.47
N PHE A 213 -9.07 2.45 11.84
CA PHE A 213 -8.66 2.59 13.24
C PHE A 213 -7.79 3.81 13.44
N GLY A 214 -8.01 4.50 14.55
CA GLY A 214 -7.18 5.62 14.98
C GLY A 214 -6.47 5.33 16.30
N LYS A 215 -5.29 5.92 16.43
CA LYS A 215 -4.45 5.91 17.62
C LYS A 215 -4.19 4.49 18.12
N ILE A 216 -3.94 3.56 17.21
CA ILE A 216 -3.52 2.21 17.59
C ILE A 216 -2.07 2.29 18.05
N LYS A 217 -1.86 1.98 19.33
CA LYS A 217 -0.53 1.99 19.92
C LYS A 217 0.28 0.78 19.48
N ALA A 218 1.47 1.04 18.96
CA ALA A 218 2.55 0.05 18.83
C ALA A 218 3.13 -0.18 20.23
N GLU A 219 2.75 -1.30 20.85
CA GLU A 219 3.10 -1.63 22.24
C GLU A 219 4.33 -2.53 22.26
N GLY A 220 5.36 -2.19 23.04
CA GLY A 220 6.46 -3.11 23.33
C GLY A 220 6.05 -4.18 24.35
N ALA A 221 6.74 -5.33 24.35
CA ALA A 221 6.41 -6.47 25.20
C ALA A 221 6.61 -6.24 26.71
N GLU A 222 7.39 -5.24 27.12
CA GLU A 222 7.72 -5.02 28.52
C GLU A 222 7.63 -3.54 28.91
N GLU A 223 7.17 -3.25 30.13
CA GLU A 223 7.28 -1.92 30.74
C GLU A 223 8.76 -1.55 30.95
N PRO A 224 9.17 -0.28 30.80
CA PRO A 224 10.57 0.10 30.96
C PRO A 224 11.06 0.02 32.41
N SER A 225 12.35 -0.30 32.62
CA SER A 225 13.04 -0.08 33.89
C SER A 225 13.46 1.39 34.08
N ASP A 226 13.76 1.82 35.32
CA ASP A 226 14.08 3.22 35.66
C ASP A 226 15.28 3.80 34.86
N LEU A 227 16.22 2.96 34.40
CA LEU A 227 17.38 3.36 33.58
C LEU A 227 17.06 3.44 32.07
N GLU A 228 16.02 2.73 31.62
CA GLU A 228 15.65 2.57 30.20
C GLU A 228 14.45 3.46 29.83
N ALA A 229 13.65 3.86 30.82
CA ALA A 229 12.37 4.52 30.63
C ALA A 229 12.47 5.88 29.92
N SER A 230 13.55 6.65 30.11
CA SER A 230 13.68 7.96 29.47
C SER A 230 13.85 7.91 27.95
N PHE A 231 14.10 6.72 27.38
CA PHE A 231 14.48 6.56 25.97
C PHE A 231 13.82 5.38 25.24
N LYS A 232 13.00 4.57 25.92
CA LYS A 232 12.38 3.37 25.34
C LYS A 232 11.42 3.74 24.18
N LEU A 233 11.55 3.00 23.08
CA LEU A 233 10.84 3.14 21.80
C LEU A 233 11.25 4.34 20.94
N LEU A 234 12.21 5.19 21.34
CA LEU A 234 12.78 6.17 20.40
C LEU A 234 13.78 5.52 19.44
N ARG A 235 14.38 4.39 19.82
CA ARG A 235 15.31 3.65 18.95
C ARG A 235 14.53 2.68 18.06
N VAL A 236 14.81 2.70 16.76
CA VAL A 236 14.18 1.81 15.77
C VAL A 236 14.23 0.35 16.20
N LYS A 237 15.36 -0.12 16.72
CA LYS A 237 15.54 -1.52 17.16
C LYS A 237 14.52 -1.96 18.21
N GLU A 238 14.11 -1.05 19.11
CA GLU A 238 13.11 -1.35 20.13
C GLU A 238 11.70 -1.29 19.56
N LEU A 239 11.50 -0.37 18.61
CA LEU A 239 10.22 -0.11 17.97
C LEU A 239 9.80 -1.22 17.01
N GLU A 240 10.75 -1.92 16.37
CA GLU A 240 10.43 -3.06 15.49
C GLU A 240 9.62 -4.15 16.20
N LEU A 241 9.89 -4.41 17.49
CA LEU A 241 9.10 -5.33 18.30
C LEU A 241 7.68 -4.81 18.54
N ALA A 242 7.55 -3.51 18.80
CA ALA A 242 6.27 -2.87 19.02
C ALA A 242 5.41 -2.82 17.73
N TYR A 243 6.05 -2.71 16.57
CA TYR A 243 5.39 -2.82 15.28
C TYR A 243 4.83 -4.21 15.02
N ASN A 244 5.48 -5.29 15.47
CA ASN A 244 4.90 -6.63 15.34
C ASN A 244 3.53 -6.70 16.04
N ASN A 245 3.43 -6.18 17.26
CA ASN A 245 2.16 -6.13 18.00
C ASN A 245 1.10 -5.27 17.28
N PHE A 246 1.51 -4.16 16.66
CA PHE A 246 0.62 -3.38 15.80
C PHE A 246 0.12 -4.20 14.60
N ILE A 247 1.01 -4.92 13.91
CA ILE A 247 0.66 -5.74 12.74
C ILE A 247 -0.28 -6.89 13.14
N SER A 248 -0.09 -7.52 14.31
CA SER A 248 -1.03 -8.51 14.83
C SER A 248 -2.44 -7.94 14.99
N LYS A 249 -2.57 -6.70 15.51
CA LYS A 249 -3.88 -6.02 15.61
C LYS A 249 -4.49 -5.75 14.22
N VAL A 250 -3.68 -5.51 13.19
CA VAL A 250 -4.14 -5.38 11.79
C VAL A 250 -4.64 -6.73 11.26
N VAL A 251 -3.91 -7.81 11.51
CA VAL A 251 -4.32 -9.18 11.16
C VAL A 251 -5.66 -9.55 11.81
N ASP A 252 -5.85 -9.20 13.08
CA ASP A 252 -7.12 -9.42 13.78
C ASP A 252 -8.30 -8.72 13.07
N GLN A 253 -8.07 -7.56 12.43
CA GLN A 253 -9.11 -6.90 11.65
C GLN A 253 -9.36 -7.60 10.31
N LEU A 254 -8.29 -8.01 9.63
CA LEU A 254 -8.39 -8.72 8.34
C LEU A 254 -9.11 -10.08 8.48
N ASN A 255 -9.04 -10.69 9.65
CA ASN A 255 -9.74 -11.95 9.96
C ASN A 255 -11.22 -11.77 10.30
N LYS A 256 -11.72 -10.53 10.50
CA LYS A 256 -13.13 -10.33 10.79
C LYS A 256 -14.00 -10.64 9.56
N PRO A 257 -15.20 -11.20 9.76
CA PRO A 257 -16.18 -11.32 8.68
C PRO A 257 -16.45 -9.93 8.07
N ILE A 258 -16.48 -9.87 6.74
CA ILE A 258 -16.86 -8.65 6.03
C ILE A 258 -18.39 -8.59 6.06
N GLU A 259 -18.94 -7.63 6.79
CA GLU A 259 -20.38 -7.34 6.77
C GLU A 259 -20.76 -6.82 5.37
N GLN A 260 -21.73 -7.49 4.73
CA GLN A 260 -22.26 -7.15 3.41
C GLN A 260 -23.36 -6.09 3.50
#